data_AF-A0A0F9CM24-F1
#
_entry.id   AF-A0A0F9CM24-F1
#
_cell.length_a   1.000
_cell.length_b   1.000
_cell.length_c   1.000
_cell.angle_alpha   90.00
_cell.angle_beta   90.00
_cell.angle_gamma   90.00
#
_symmetry.space_group_name_H-M   'P 1'
#
loop_
_entity.id
_entity.type
_entity.pdbx_description
1 polymer ?
#
loop_
_entity_poly.entity_id
_entity_poly.type
_entity_poly.pdbx_seq_one_letter_code
_entity_poly.pdbx_strand_id
1 'polypeptide(L)' 'MLDTFEEIGIKANFVRNIDLRAVLERAGCIKDRFDKAKWHTPEGAISVTGQKFMNWTKGTGGGGAIDLAMYLTGCD' A
#
# COMPACT_ATOMS: atom_id res chain seq x y z
N MET A 1 19.72 7.45 -25.25
CA MET A 1 19.80 6.25 -24.36
C MET A 1 20.25 6.65 -22.95
N LEU A 2 19.80 7.81 -22.47
CA LEU A 2 19.86 8.28 -21.07
C LEU A 2 18.44 8.37 -20.48
N ASP A 3 17.43 8.38 -21.36
CA ASP A 3 16.01 8.50 -21.09
C ASP A 3 15.49 7.37 -20.18
N THR A 4 15.98 6.14 -20.36
CA THR A 4 15.42 4.97 -19.66
C THR A 4 15.66 5.00 -18.15
N PHE A 5 16.83 5.45 -17.68
CA PHE A 5 17.11 5.48 -16.23
C PHE A 5 16.39 6.63 -15.52
N GLU A 6 16.30 7.79 -16.16
CA GLU A 6 15.50 8.91 -15.64
C GLU A 6 14.01 8.57 -15.62
N GLU A 7 13.48 7.92 -16.66
CA GLU A 7 12.11 7.44 -16.71
C GLU A 7 11.81 6.42 -15.60
N ILE A 8 12.73 5.48 -15.35
CA ILE A 8 12.61 4.53 -14.24
C ILE A 8 12.62 5.27 -12.90
N GLY A 9 13.50 6.27 -12.73
CA GLY A 9 13.57 7.10 -11.53
C GLY A 9 12.29 7.89 -11.26
N ILE A 10 11.71 8.50 -12.28
CA ILE A 10 10.45 9.25 -12.21
C ILE A 10 9.30 8.30 -11.83
N LYS A 11 9.22 7.13 -12.49
CA LYS A 11 8.20 6.12 -12.16
C LYS A 11 8.37 5.62 -10.73
N ALA A 12 9.59 5.30 -10.31
CA ALA A 12 9.88 4.86 -8.94
C ALA A 12 9.50 5.92 -7.90
N ASN A 13 9.77 7.20 -8.18
CA ASN A 13 9.36 8.30 -7.31
C ASN A 13 7.84 8.46 -7.26
N PHE A 14 7.16 8.28 -8.39
CA PHE A 14 5.71 8.31 -8.45
C PHE A 14 5.09 7.24 -7.54
N VAL A 15 5.51 5.97 -7.66
CA VAL A 15 4.97 4.88 -6.80
C VAL A 15 5.32 5.09 -5.33
N ARG A 16 6.49 5.66 -5.01
CA ARG A 16 6.88 6.05 -3.65
C ARG A 16 6.11 7.23 -3.08
N ASN A 17 5.28 7.90 -3.86
CA ASN A 17 4.47 9.02 -3.39
C ASN A 17 2.97 8.72 -3.47
N ILE A 18 2.60 7.50 -3.90
CA ILE A 18 1.21 7.05 -3.88
C ILE A 18 0.80 6.82 -2.42
N ASP A 19 -0.30 7.46 -2.03
CA ASP A 19 -0.88 7.28 -0.71
C ASP A 19 -1.44 5.85 -0.58
N LEU A 20 -1.02 5.14 0.47
CA LEU A 20 -1.45 3.75 0.72
C LEU A 20 -2.96 3.64 0.90
N ARG A 21 -3.62 4.70 1.41
CA ARG A 21 -5.08 4.71 1.57
C ARG A 21 -5.76 4.68 0.22
N ALA A 22 -5.25 5.44 -0.75
CA ALA A 22 -5.79 5.43 -2.11
C ALA A 22 -5.63 4.06 -2.79
N VAL A 23 -4.53 3.34 -2.52
CA VAL A 23 -4.35 1.96 -3.00
C VAL A 23 -5.43 1.05 -2.41
N LEU A 24 -5.70 1.15 -1.11
CA LEU A 24 -6.71 0.34 -0.43
C LEU A 24 -8.13 0.63 -0.93
N GLU A 25 -8.46 1.90 -1.14
CA GLU A 25 -9.74 2.30 -1.72
C GLU A 25 -9.94 1.69 -3.10
N ARG A 26 -8.90 1.73 -3.95
CA ARG A 26 -8.96 1.15 -5.30
C ARG A 26 -8.99 -0.37 -5.29
N ALA A 27 -8.39 -1.00 -4.28
CA ALA A 27 -8.45 -2.43 -4.07
C ALA A 27 -9.80 -2.90 -3.49
N GLY A 28 -10.72 -1.98 -3.17
CA GLY A 28 -12.04 -2.32 -2.60
C GLY A 28 -11.98 -2.65 -1.11
N CYS A 29 -10.92 -2.25 -0.41
CA CYS A 29 -10.82 -2.43 1.04
C CYS A 29 -11.74 -1.46 1.77
N ILE A 30 -12.28 -1.89 2.91
CA ILE A 30 -13.29 -1.12 3.65
C ILE A 30 -12.61 -0.39 4.79
N LYS A 31 -12.71 0.94 4.80
CA LYS A 31 -12.20 1.75 5.90
C LYS A 31 -13.01 1.52 7.18
N ASP A 32 -12.33 1.43 8.32
CA ASP A 32 -13.00 1.34 9.61
C ASP A 32 -13.72 2.66 9.95
N ARG A 33 -14.92 2.56 10.55
CA ARG A 33 -15.74 3.73 10.87
C ARG A 33 -15.19 4.56 12.03
N PHE A 34 -14.48 3.95 12.97
CA PHE A 34 -13.94 4.59 14.16
C PHE A 34 -12.50 5.03 13.95
N ASP A 35 -11.71 4.19 13.28
CA ASP A 35 -10.29 4.43 13.07
C ASP A 35 -9.99 4.64 11.59
N LYS A 36 -9.73 5.90 11.22
CA LYS A 36 -9.45 6.27 9.82
C LYS A 36 -8.13 5.71 9.29
N ALA A 37 -7.24 5.25 10.17
CA ALA A 37 -6.02 4.56 9.78
C ALA A 37 -6.26 3.06 9.61
N LYS A 38 -7.33 2.48 10.16
CA LYS A 38 -7.67 1.07 10.00
C LYS A 38 -8.51 0.80 8.75
N TRP A 39 -8.16 -0.29 8.09
CA TRP A 39 -8.79 -0.80 6.90
C TRP A 39 -9.01 -2.30 7.07
N HIS A 40 -10.19 -2.75 6.69
CA HIS A 40 -10.57 -4.15 6.64
C HIS A 40 -10.32 -4.64 5.22
N THR A 41 -9.42 -5.61 5.11
CA THR A 41 -9.09 -6.31 3.87
C THR A 41 -9.50 -7.78 4.00
N PRO A 42 -9.57 -8.53 2.88
CA PRO A 42 -9.86 -9.97 2.93
C PRO A 42 -8.87 -10.77 3.79
N GLU A 43 -7.63 -10.28 3.93
CA GLU A 43 -6.58 -10.91 4.70
C GLU A 43 -6.47 -10.42 6.14
N GLY A 44 -7.36 -9.53 6.57
CA GLY A 44 -7.45 -9.06 7.95
C GLY A 44 -7.50 -7.55 8.11
N ALA A 45 -7.39 -7.11 9.36
CA ALA A 45 -7.38 -5.68 9.70
C ALA A 45 -5.97 -5.13 9.55
N ILE A 46 -5.81 -4.12 8.69
CA ILE A 46 -4.55 -3.42 8.50
C ILE A 46 -4.66 -1.97 8.98
N SER A 47 -3.57 -1.44 9.53
CA SER A 47 -3.45 -0.01 9.84
C SER A 47 -2.45 0.65 8.91
N VAL A 48 -2.80 1.83 8.39
CA VAL A 48 -1.97 2.65 7.51
C VAL A 48 -1.57 3.93 8.22
N THR A 49 -0.26 4.12 8.37
CA THR A 49 0.35 5.31 8.97
C THR A 49 1.39 5.87 8.00
N GLY A 50 1.01 6.95 7.30
CA GLY A 50 1.84 7.54 6.24
C GLY A 50 2.08 6.53 5.12
N GLN A 51 3.35 6.24 4.85
CA GLN A 51 3.79 5.30 3.82
C GLN A 51 4.04 3.88 4.34
N LYS A 52 3.58 3.54 5.55
CA LYS A 52 3.72 2.20 6.11
C LYS A 52 2.35 1.63 6.43
N PHE A 53 2.23 0.31 6.30
CA PHE A 53 1.06 -0.43 6.74
C PHE A 53 1.46 -1.61 7.61
N MET A 54 0.54 -2.00 8.49
CA MET A 54 0.71 -3.15 9.39
C MET A 54 -0.58 -3.96 9.37
N ASN A 55 -0.49 -5.24 8.99
CA ASN A 55 -1.57 -6.20 9.18
C ASN A 55 -1.50 -6.77 10.61
N TRP A 56 -2.49 -6.44 11.42
CA TRP A 56 -2.60 -6.91 12.81
C TRP A 56 -3.05 -8.36 12.94
N THR A 57 -3.73 -8.89 11.93
CA THR A 57 -4.19 -10.29 11.87
C THR A 57 -3.03 -11.24 11.59
N LYS A 58 -2.14 -10.90 10.66
CA LYS A 58 -1.01 -11.76 10.27
C LYS A 58 0.32 -11.35 10.94
N GLY A 59 0.37 -10.22 11.63
CA GLY A 59 1.58 -9.69 12.25
C GLY A 59 2.67 -9.27 11.25
N THR A 60 2.29 -9.09 9.98
CA THR A 60 3.18 -8.68 8.89
C THR A 60 2.81 -7.26 8.45
N GLY A 61 3.80 -6.50 8.04
CA GLY A 61 3.61 -5.16 7.54
C GLY A 61 4.75 -4.80 6.60
N GLY A 62 4.55 -3.71 5.87
CA GLY A 62 5.55 -3.23 4.94
C GLY A 62 5.40 -1.76 4.62
N GLY A 63 6.14 -1.33 3.61
CA GLY A 63 6.38 0.09 3.34
C GLY A 63 6.22 0.41 1.86
N GLY A 64 5.33 1.35 1.57
CA GLY A 64 5.10 1.87 0.23
C GLY A 64 3.99 1.16 -0.53
N ALA A 65 3.54 1.82 -1.60
CA ALA A 65 2.38 1.38 -2.37
C ALA A 65 2.61 0.05 -3.11
N ILE A 66 3.86 -0.22 -3.51
CA ILE A 66 4.23 -1.46 -4.20
C ILE A 66 4.09 -2.65 -3.26
N ASP A 67 4.67 -2.55 -2.06
CA ASP A 67 4.62 -3.61 -1.06
C ASP A 67 3.17 -3.93 -0.67
N LEU A 68 2.36 -2.89 -0.48
CA LEU A 68 0.93 -3.04 -0.24
C LEU A 68 0.19 -3.70 -1.42
N ALA A 69 0.53 -3.35 -2.66
CA ALA A 69 -0.09 -3.96 -3.84
C ALA A 69 0.31 -5.44 -3.98
N MET A 70 1.58 -5.78 -3.76
CA MET A 70 2.03 -7.18 -3.74
C MET A 70 1.30 -7.97 -2.66
N TYR A 71 1.23 -7.39 -1.45
CA TYR A 71 0.48 -7.95 -0.33
C TYR A 71 -0.98 -8.23 -0.70
N LEU A 72 -1.71 -7.25 -1.25
CA LEU A 72 -3.12 -7.38 -1.61
C LEU A 72 -3.39 -8.35 -2.78
N THR A 73 -2.43 -8.51 -3.69
CA THR A 73 -2.56 -9.41 -4.84
C THR A 73 -2.13 -10.84 -4.53
N GLY A 74 -1.51 -11.09 -3.37
CA GLY A 74 -0.98 -12.40 -3.00
C GLY A 74 0.16 -12.87 -3.89
N CYS A 75 0.82 -11.93 -4.59
CA CYS A 75 1.99 -12.23 -5.40
C CYS A 75 3.23 -12.18 -4.49
N ASP A 76 3.70 -13.36 -4.08
CA ASP A 76 5.02 -13.58 -3.47
C ASP A 76 6.10 -13.66 -4.57
#